data_AF-A0A351GP09-F1
#
_entry.id   AF-A0A351GP09-F1
#
_cell.length_a   1.000
_cell.length_b   1.000
_cell.length_c   1.000
_cell.angle_alpha   90.00
_cell.angle_beta   90.00
_cell.angle_gamma   90.00
#
_symmetry.space_group_name_H-M   'P 1'
#
loop_
_entity.id
_entity.type
_entity.pdbx_description
1 polymer ?
#
loop_
_entity_poly.entity_id
_entity_poly.type
_entity_poly.pdbx_seq_one_letter_code
_entity_poly.pdbx_strand_id
1 'polypeptide(L)'
;MLFIDLWKKVVIWVVVALGLVLALPNAFYDRVEQFNDAEKAIEVGFDTPENREKTGLWPSFLPSGLVNLGLDLRGGAHLLAEVQVADVYAQRMTALWPDVRDVLRPERATVGTIRLQKGAPDELRVKISEPAGMDRALQLVRGLSQPVTSLGGAMSTDLDVRAEGDEIVVTLSAAEQA
;
A
#
# COMPACT_ATOMS: atom_id res chain seq x y z
N MET A 1 51.76 -6.03 -44.78
CA MET A 1 51.51 -5.97 -43.32
C MET A 1 51.39 -4.51 -42.93
N LEU A 2 50.28 -4.10 -42.31
CA LEU A 2 50.08 -2.74 -41.84
C LEU A 2 51.02 -2.48 -40.64
N PHE A 3 52.12 -1.76 -40.86
CA PHE A 3 53.02 -1.34 -39.79
C PHE A 3 52.39 -0.17 -39.03
N ILE A 4 51.65 -0.51 -37.96
CA ILE A 4 51.13 0.50 -37.02
C ILE A 4 52.24 0.88 -36.05
N ASP A 5 52.52 2.17 -35.97
CA ASP A 5 53.53 2.76 -35.09
C ASP A 5 53.21 2.51 -33.60
N LEU A 6 54.24 2.34 -32.76
CA LEU A 6 54.06 1.88 -31.37
C LEU A 6 53.17 2.84 -30.55
N TRP A 7 53.36 4.15 -30.72
CA TRP A 7 52.54 5.17 -30.09
C TRP A 7 51.06 5.04 -30.43
N LYS A 8 50.72 4.75 -31.71
CA LYS A 8 49.34 4.57 -32.15
C LYS A 8 48.71 3.34 -31.48
N LYS A 9 49.48 2.25 -31.32
CA LYS A 9 49.01 1.05 -30.59
C LYS A 9 48.75 1.35 -29.13
N VAL A 10 49.64 2.09 -28.46
CA VAL A 10 49.46 2.48 -27.06
C VAL A 10 48.19 3.32 -26.88
N VAL A 11 47.98 4.32 -27.74
CA VAL A 11 46.76 5.15 -27.69
C VAL A 11 45.50 4.31 -27.86
N ILE A 12 45.47 3.38 -28.81
CA ILE A 12 44.33 2.48 -29.03
C ILE A 12 44.04 1.67 -27.75
N TRP A 13 45.07 1.05 -27.16
CA TRP A 13 44.90 0.26 -25.94
C TRP A 13 44.41 1.09 -24.75
N VAL A 14 44.90 2.32 -24.59
CA VAL A 14 44.45 3.24 -23.52
C VAL A 14 42.97 3.58 -23.70
N VAL A 15 42.53 3.92 -24.92
CA VAL A 15 41.12 4.25 -25.19
C VAL A 15 40.21 3.05 -24.92
N VAL A 16 40.62 1.85 -25.34
CA VAL A 16 39.87 0.61 -25.08
C VAL A 16 39.79 0.32 -23.59
N ALA A 17 40.92 0.42 -22.86
CA ALA A 17 40.95 0.21 -21.42
C ALA A 17 40.06 1.21 -20.68
N LEU A 18 40.08 2.49 -21.07
CA LEU A 18 39.21 3.51 -20.49
C LEU A 18 37.73 3.20 -20.72
N GLY A 19 37.36 2.77 -21.94
CA GLY A 19 36.00 2.36 -22.25
C GLY A 19 35.52 1.18 -21.39
N LEU A 20 36.38 0.19 -21.16
CA LEU A 20 36.08 -0.94 -20.29
C LEU A 20 35.89 -0.52 -18.83
N VAL A 21 36.72 0.39 -18.31
CA VAL A 21 36.59 0.91 -16.94
C VAL A 21 35.29 1.68 -16.76
N LEU A 22 34.89 2.50 -17.74
CA LEU A 22 33.63 3.24 -17.69
C LEU A 22 32.40 2.34 -17.88
N ALA A 23 32.53 1.21 -18.57
CA ALA A 23 31.45 0.23 -18.74
C ALA A 23 31.29 -0.71 -17.54
N LEU A 24 32.35 -0.91 -16.74
CA LEU A 24 32.40 -1.81 -15.60
C LEU A 24 31.22 -1.67 -14.61
N PRO A 25 30.75 -0.45 -14.25
CA PRO A 25 29.65 -0.29 -13.30
C PRO A 25 28.35 -0.93 -13.79
N ASN A 26 28.11 -0.88 -15.10
CA ASN A 26 26.91 -1.46 -15.72
C ASN A 26 26.94 -2.99 -15.72
N ALA A 27 28.11 -3.62 -15.64
CA ALA A 27 28.24 -5.07 -15.47
C ALA A 27 27.91 -5.53 -14.04
N PHE A 28 27.99 -4.63 -13.06
CA PHE A 28 27.67 -4.88 -11.65
C PHE A 28 26.55 -3.96 -11.17
N TYR A 29 25.49 -3.86 -11.99
CA TYR A 29 24.41 -2.90 -11.83
C TYR A 29 23.86 -2.84 -10.39
N ASP A 30 23.40 -3.98 -9.85
CA ASP A 30 22.77 -4.05 -8.51
C ASP A 30 23.69 -3.57 -7.38
N ARG A 31 24.99 -3.89 -7.49
CA ARG A 31 25.99 -3.54 -6.49
C ARG A 31 26.26 -2.03 -6.46
N VAL A 32 26.33 -1.43 -7.64
CA VAL A 32 26.56 0.02 -7.80
C VAL A 32 25.31 0.81 -7.45
N GLU A 33 24.12 0.28 -7.74
CA GLU A 33 22.84 0.88 -7.34
C GLU A 33 22.73 0.94 -5.82
N GLN A 34 22.97 -0.19 -5.13
CA GLN A 34 22.98 -0.23 -3.66
C GLN A 34 24.02 0.71 -3.04
N PHE A 35 25.21 0.83 -3.65
CA PHE A 35 26.23 1.79 -3.23
C PHE A 35 25.74 3.24 -3.38
N ASN A 36 25.25 3.61 -4.57
CA ASN A 36 24.78 4.97 -4.87
C ASN A 36 23.58 5.37 -4.01
N ASP A 37 22.66 4.45 -3.74
CA ASP A 37 21.50 4.69 -2.89
C ASP A 37 21.90 4.83 -1.41
N ALA A 38 22.87 4.04 -0.95
CA ALA A 38 23.41 4.17 0.41
C ALA A 38 24.19 5.48 0.61
N GLU A 39 24.99 5.90 -0.37
CA GLU A 39 25.68 7.21 -0.33
C GLU A 39 24.69 8.37 -0.22
N LYS A 40 23.64 8.37 -1.05
CA LYS A 40 22.58 9.39 -1.00
C LYS A 40 21.83 9.35 0.32
N ALA A 41 21.53 8.16 0.86
CA ALA A 41 20.83 8.04 2.14
C ALA A 41 21.67 8.62 3.29
N ILE A 42 22.99 8.37 3.30
CA ILE A 42 23.91 8.93 4.29
C ILE A 42 24.01 10.46 4.13
N GLU A 43 24.06 10.98 2.90
CA GLU A 43 24.07 12.43 2.63
C GLU A 43 22.81 13.13 3.18
N VAL A 44 21.65 12.49 3.05
CA VAL A 44 20.36 12.97 3.60
C VAL A 44 20.27 12.82 5.13
N GLY A 45 21.26 12.19 5.77
CA GLY A 45 21.38 12.07 7.23
C GLY A 45 20.96 10.71 7.80
N PHE A 46 20.68 9.72 6.96
CA PHE A 46 20.34 8.35 7.38
C PHE A 46 21.60 7.47 7.48
N ASP A 47 22.51 7.81 8.39
CA ASP A 47 23.72 7.01 8.68
C ASP A 47 23.41 5.79 9.56
N THR A 48 22.77 4.79 8.97
CA THR A 48 22.51 3.50 9.61
C THR A 48 23.70 2.54 9.42
N PRO A 49 23.90 1.55 10.32
CA PRO A 49 24.91 0.51 10.13
C PRO A 49 24.76 -0.22 8.79
N GLU A 50 23.51 -0.45 8.36
CA GLU A 50 23.19 -1.10 7.09
C GLU A 50 23.64 -0.27 5.87
N ASN A 51 23.45 1.05 5.91
CA ASN A 51 23.89 1.92 4.82
C ASN A 51 25.42 1.98 4.73
N ARG A 52 26.12 1.95 5.87
CA ARG A 52 27.60 1.86 5.88
C ARG A 52 28.10 0.55 5.28
N GLU A 53 27.45 -0.57 5.54
CA GLU A 53 27.80 -1.84 4.89
C GLU A 53 27.61 -1.78 3.37
N LYS A 54 26.51 -1.18 2.91
CA LYS A 54 26.22 -1.01 1.48
C LYS A 54 27.22 -0.10 0.76
N THR A 55 27.74 0.94 1.43
CA THR A 55 28.83 1.76 0.85
C THR A 55 30.14 0.98 0.69
N GLY A 56 30.32 -0.15 1.38
CA GLY A 56 31.48 -1.03 1.20
C GLY A 56 31.39 -1.94 -0.04
N LEU A 57 30.24 -2.01 -0.69
CA LEU A 57 30.00 -2.93 -1.81
C LEU A 57 30.70 -2.52 -3.10
N TRP A 58 30.94 -1.23 -3.30
CA TRP A 58 31.63 -0.69 -4.47
C TRP A 58 32.79 0.21 -4.06
N PRO A 59 33.99 0.07 -4.66
CA PRO A 59 35.10 0.96 -4.35
C PRO A 59 34.83 2.40 -4.82
N SER A 60 34.95 3.37 -3.92
CA SER A 60 34.67 4.78 -4.20
C SER A 60 35.59 5.44 -5.24
N PHE A 61 36.75 4.83 -5.53
CA PHE A 61 37.65 5.29 -6.58
C PHE A 61 37.26 4.84 -7.99
N LEU A 62 36.36 3.85 -8.11
CA LEU A 62 35.84 3.39 -9.40
C LEU A 62 34.66 4.27 -9.83
N PRO A 63 34.44 4.46 -11.14
CA PRO A 63 33.22 5.11 -11.63
C PRO A 63 31.97 4.39 -11.07
N SER A 64 30.93 5.14 -10.74
CA SER A 64 29.65 4.61 -10.26
C SER A 64 28.46 5.05 -11.15
N GLY A 65 28.77 5.59 -12.33
CA GLY A 65 27.77 6.02 -13.31
C GLY A 65 27.04 4.82 -13.90
N LEU A 66 25.74 4.72 -13.59
CA LEU A 66 24.86 3.71 -14.16
C LEU A 66 24.00 4.31 -15.28
N VAL A 67 23.80 3.52 -16.33
CA VAL A 67 22.79 3.81 -17.35
C VAL A 67 21.42 3.42 -16.78
N ASN A 68 20.45 4.33 -16.83
CA ASN A 68 19.09 4.05 -16.38
C ASN A 68 18.46 2.96 -17.25
N LEU A 69 18.44 1.72 -16.75
CA LEU A 69 17.72 0.63 -17.37
C LEU A 69 16.21 0.85 -17.19
N GLY A 70 15.44 0.73 -18.27
CA GLY A 70 13.97 0.72 -18.18
C GLY A 70 13.45 -0.50 -17.42
N LEU A 71 12.18 -0.46 -17.03
CA LEU A 71 11.51 -1.54 -16.27
C LEU A 71 11.67 -2.93 -16.92
N ASP A 72 11.61 -3.00 -18.25
CA ASP A 72 11.74 -4.26 -19.03
C ASP A 72 13.13 -4.90 -18.86
N LEU A 73 14.17 -4.08 -18.69
CA LEU A 73 15.56 -4.55 -18.53
C LEU A 73 15.97 -4.73 -17.06
N ARG A 74 15.21 -4.16 -16.12
CA ARG A 74 15.44 -4.30 -14.66
C ARG A 74 14.78 -5.55 -14.05
N GLY A 75 13.95 -6.27 -14.80
CA GLY A 75 13.37 -7.56 -14.35
C GLY A 75 12.53 -7.51 -13.07
N GLY A 76 12.13 -6.31 -12.61
CA GLY A 76 11.49 -6.09 -11.32
C GLY A 76 10.18 -5.35 -11.49
N ALA A 77 9.09 -6.07 -11.74
CA ALA A 77 7.75 -5.52 -11.58
C ALA A 77 7.48 -5.32 -10.07
N HIS A 78 7.94 -4.22 -9.50
CA HIS A 78 7.45 -3.77 -8.19
C HIS A 78 6.05 -3.21 -8.41
N LEU A 79 5.03 -4.05 -8.23
CA LEU A 79 3.64 -3.60 -8.21
C LEU A 79 3.44 -2.78 -6.93
N LEU A 80 3.66 -1.47 -7.02
CA LEU A 80 3.14 -0.52 -6.05
C LEU A 80 1.63 -0.45 -6.27
N ALA A 81 0.89 -1.35 -5.63
CA ALA A 81 -0.56 -1.24 -5.56
C ALA A 81 -0.88 -0.10 -4.58
N GLU A 82 -1.14 1.09 -5.12
CA GLU A 82 -1.76 2.17 -4.36
C GLU A 82 -3.18 1.73 -4.01
N VAL A 83 -3.38 1.31 -2.77
CA VAL A 83 -4.71 0.96 -2.27
C VAL A 83 -5.46 2.27 -2.03
N GLN A 84 -6.45 2.56 -2.87
CA GLN A 84 -7.37 3.65 -2.63
C GLN A 84 -8.23 3.31 -1.41
N VAL A 85 -7.89 3.90 -0.27
CA VAL A 85 -8.53 3.61 1.03
C VAL A 85 -10.05 3.82 0.97
N ALA A 86 -10.51 4.80 0.19
CA ALA A 86 -11.94 5.05 -0.05
C ALA A 86 -12.66 3.86 -0.69
N ASP A 87 -12.04 3.19 -1.65
CA ASP A 87 -12.62 2.02 -2.32
C ASP A 87 -12.72 0.82 -1.36
N VAL A 88 -11.75 0.68 -0.46
CA VAL A 88 -11.74 -0.37 0.57
C VAL A 88 -12.89 -0.18 1.54
N TYR A 89 -13.12 1.05 2.01
CA TYR A 89 -14.25 1.34 2.90
C TYR A 89 -15.59 1.08 2.22
N ALA A 90 -15.75 1.48 0.96
CA ALA A 90 -16.97 1.22 0.20
C ALA A 90 -17.24 -0.28 -0.02
N GLN A 91 -16.20 -1.05 -0.32
CA GLN A 91 -16.28 -2.50 -0.44
C GLN A 91 -16.65 -3.15 0.90
N ARG A 92 -16.09 -2.68 2.01
CA ARG A 92 -16.41 -3.19 3.35
C ARG A 92 -17.87 -2.92 3.72
N MET A 93 -18.40 -1.72 3.48
CA MET A 93 -19.82 -1.41 3.72
C MET A 93 -20.76 -2.27 2.86
N THR A 94 -20.39 -2.51 1.61
CA THR A 94 -21.15 -3.40 0.72
C THR A 94 -21.11 -4.85 1.20
N ALA A 95 -19.96 -5.32 1.69
CA ALA A 95 -19.77 -6.66 2.21
C ALA A 95 -20.51 -6.90 3.55
N LEU A 96 -20.83 -5.85 4.30
CA LEU A 96 -21.56 -5.93 5.57
C LEU A 96 -23.08 -6.18 5.40
N TRP A 97 -23.63 -5.87 4.22
CA TRP A 97 -25.06 -6.01 3.96
C TRP A 97 -25.61 -7.44 4.14
N PRO A 98 -24.99 -8.50 3.58
CA PRO A 98 -25.42 -9.88 3.80
C PRO A 98 -25.51 -10.25 5.28
N ASP A 99 -24.55 -9.82 6.10
CA ASP A 99 -24.49 -10.12 7.53
C ASP A 99 -25.63 -9.44 8.30
N VAL A 100 -25.83 -8.13 8.05
CA VAL A 100 -26.96 -7.37 8.62
C VAL A 100 -28.30 -8.00 8.25
N ARG A 101 -28.46 -8.38 6.98
CA ARG A 101 -29.67 -9.05 6.50
C ARG A 101 -29.88 -10.39 7.21
N ASP A 102 -28.84 -11.19 7.35
CA ASP A 102 -28.95 -12.55 7.89
C ASP A 102 -29.20 -12.54 9.41
N VAL A 103 -28.74 -11.52 10.13
CA VAL A 103 -29.07 -11.28 11.54
C VAL A 103 -30.49 -10.77 11.73
N LEU A 104 -30.98 -9.89 10.86
CA LEU A 104 -32.34 -9.34 10.97
C LEU A 104 -33.43 -10.28 10.42
N ARG A 105 -33.09 -11.21 9.52
CA ARG A 105 -34.04 -12.12 8.86
C ARG A 105 -34.84 -13.02 9.83
N PRO A 106 -34.25 -13.63 10.88
CA PRO A 106 -34.99 -14.43 11.86
C PRO A 106 -36.03 -13.62 12.64
N GLU A 107 -35.77 -12.33 12.84
CA GLU A 107 -36.58 -11.42 13.67
C GLU A 107 -37.60 -10.62 12.82
N ARG A 108 -37.88 -11.09 11.59
CA ARG A 108 -38.83 -10.46 10.65
C ARG A 108 -40.23 -10.24 11.21
N ALA A 109 -40.66 -11.06 12.18
CA ALA A 109 -41.93 -10.86 12.86
C ALA A 109 -41.97 -9.54 13.66
N THR A 110 -40.81 -9.04 14.09
CA THR A 110 -40.65 -7.83 14.90
C THR A 110 -40.18 -6.63 14.08
N VAL A 111 -39.28 -6.83 13.11
CA VAL A 111 -38.70 -5.73 12.31
C VAL A 111 -39.36 -5.52 10.94
N GLY A 112 -40.27 -6.42 10.55
CA GLY A 112 -40.96 -6.36 9.26
C GLY A 112 -40.03 -6.64 8.06
N THR A 113 -40.36 -6.09 6.89
CA THR A 113 -39.53 -6.29 5.69
C THR A 113 -38.28 -5.40 5.72
N ILE A 114 -37.16 -5.97 5.29
CA ILE A 114 -35.83 -5.34 5.33
C ILE A 114 -35.44 -5.02 3.89
N ARG A 115 -35.10 -3.77 3.59
CA ARG A 115 -34.68 -3.33 2.25
C ARG A 115 -33.43 -2.47 2.34
N LEU A 116 -32.42 -2.82 1.55
CA LEU A 116 -31.25 -1.98 1.30
C LEU A 116 -31.69 -0.69 0.58
N GLN A 117 -31.29 0.46 1.10
CA GLN A 117 -31.49 1.77 0.48
C GLN A 117 -30.21 2.23 -0.21
N LYS A 118 -30.34 3.11 -1.19
CA LYS A 118 -29.19 3.78 -1.80
C LYS A 118 -28.71 4.88 -0.85
N GLY A 119 -27.46 4.77 -0.40
CA GLY A 119 -26.78 5.75 0.44
C GLY A 119 -25.46 6.21 -0.18
N ALA A 120 -24.69 6.98 0.60
CA ALA A 120 -23.31 7.29 0.30
C ALA A 120 -22.45 6.00 0.31
N PRO A 121 -21.34 5.94 -0.44
CA PRO A 121 -20.53 4.71 -0.55
C PRO A 121 -19.92 4.24 0.78
N ASP A 122 -19.76 5.15 1.74
CA ASP A 122 -19.21 4.94 3.08
C ASP A 122 -20.28 4.62 4.15
N GLU A 123 -21.56 4.54 3.78
CA GLU A 123 -22.66 4.23 4.69
C GLU A 123 -23.54 3.09 4.16
N LEU A 124 -23.91 2.17 5.04
CA LEU A 124 -24.91 1.14 4.76
C LEU A 124 -26.27 1.57 5.33
N ARG A 125 -27.26 1.82 4.45
CA ARG A 125 -28.62 2.21 4.84
C ARG A 125 -29.61 1.09 4.64
N VAL A 126 -30.28 0.68 5.72
CA VAL A 126 -31.24 -0.42 5.73
C VAL A 126 -32.57 0.05 6.28
N LYS A 127 -33.60 0.04 5.44
CA LYS A 127 -34.97 0.38 5.83
C LYS A 127 -35.69 -0.83 6.41
N ILE A 128 -36.31 -0.65 7.57
CA ILE A 128 -37.21 -1.63 8.18
C ILE A 128 -38.67 -1.17 8.02
N SER A 129 -39.62 -2.10 7.97
CA SER A 129 -41.03 -1.74 7.74
C SER A 129 -41.81 -1.50 9.02
N GLU A 130 -41.29 -1.99 10.15
CA GLU A 130 -41.93 -1.88 11.45
C GLU A 130 -41.06 -1.00 12.38
N PRO A 131 -41.41 0.28 12.57
CA PRO A 131 -40.67 1.19 13.43
C PRO A 131 -40.64 0.75 14.90
N ALA A 132 -41.67 0.02 15.37
CA ALA A 132 -41.71 -0.48 16.74
C ALA A 132 -40.60 -1.51 17.03
N GLY A 133 -40.03 -2.14 16.01
CA GLY A 133 -38.92 -3.09 16.11
C GLY A 133 -37.52 -2.44 16.04
N MET A 134 -37.41 -1.12 15.93
CA MET A 134 -36.14 -0.43 15.70
C MET A 134 -35.12 -0.69 16.80
N ASP A 135 -35.51 -0.62 18.07
CA ASP A 135 -34.59 -0.86 19.20
C ASP A 135 -33.98 -2.26 19.16
N ARG A 136 -34.81 -3.26 18.81
CA ARG A 136 -34.36 -4.64 18.66
C ARG A 136 -33.42 -4.79 17.46
N ALA A 137 -33.74 -4.14 16.34
CA ALA A 137 -32.90 -4.16 15.15
C ALA A 137 -31.52 -3.52 15.42
N LEU A 138 -31.48 -2.37 16.09
CA LEU A 138 -30.24 -1.70 16.49
C LEU A 138 -29.38 -2.59 17.40
N GLN A 139 -30.00 -3.27 18.38
CA GLN A 139 -29.29 -4.18 19.27
C GLN A 139 -28.63 -5.33 18.51
N LEU A 140 -29.35 -5.92 17.56
CA LEU A 140 -28.86 -7.02 16.74
C LEU A 140 -27.72 -6.59 15.80
N VAL A 141 -27.86 -5.43 15.15
CA VAL A 141 -26.83 -4.90 14.24
C VAL A 141 -25.58 -4.47 15.01
N ARG A 142 -25.71 -3.89 16.21
CA ARG A 142 -24.56 -3.63 17.09
C ARG A 142 -23.84 -4.91 17.54
N GLY A 143 -24.52 -6.04 17.54
CA GLY A 143 -23.91 -7.35 17.81
C GLY A 143 -22.97 -7.83 16.71
N LEU A 144 -23.03 -7.24 15.51
CA LEU A 144 -22.09 -7.51 14.41
C LEU A 144 -20.79 -6.70 14.53
N SER A 145 -20.76 -5.68 15.40
CA SER A 145 -19.58 -4.86 15.60
C SER A 145 -18.46 -5.64 16.28
N GLN A 146 -17.24 -5.52 15.77
CA GLN A 146 -16.07 -6.14 16.35
C GLN A 146 -15.32 -5.14 17.26
N PRO A 147 -14.78 -5.60 18.39
CA PRO A 147 -13.94 -4.75 19.24
C PRO A 147 -12.63 -4.45 18.53
N VAL A 148 -12.30 -3.16 18.41
CA VAL A 148 -11.05 -2.66 17.83
C VAL A 148 -10.28 -1.84 18.85
N THR A 149 -8.96 -1.92 18.75
CA THR A 149 -8.05 -1.17 19.62
C THR A 149 -7.76 0.17 18.97
N SER A 150 -8.32 1.24 19.52
CA SER A 150 -8.01 2.59 19.03
C SER A 150 -6.57 3.00 19.38
N LEU A 151 -6.00 3.95 18.62
CA LEU A 151 -4.66 4.53 18.82
C LEU A 151 -4.38 5.04 20.25
N GLY A 152 -5.44 5.30 21.04
CA GLY A 152 -5.34 5.71 22.45
C GLY A 152 -5.45 4.58 23.49
N GLY A 153 -5.50 3.30 23.06
CA GLY A 153 -5.63 2.14 23.96
C GLY A 153 -7.03 1.96 24.56
N ALA A 154 -8.01 2.77 24.16
CA ALA A 154 -9.41 2.56 24.51
C ALA A 154 -10.03 1.51 23.58
N MET A 155 -10.78 0.57 24.16
CA MET A 155 -11.58 -0.37 23.38
C MET A 155 -12.77 0.38 22.77
N SER A 156 -12.87 0.37 21.45
CA SER A 156 -14.01 0.90 20.69
C SER A 156 -14.57 -0.18 19.77
N THR A 157 -15.76 0.05 19.21
CA THR A 157 -16.32 -0.81 18.16
C THR A 157 -15.97 -0.26 16.80
N ASP A 158 -15.78 -1.14 15.81
CA ASP A 158 -15.44 -0.76 14.44
C ASP A 158 -16.59 -0.07 13.69
N LEU A 159 -17.84 -0.35 14.07
CA LEU A 159 -19.05 0.21 13.48
C LEU A 159 -19.77 1.18 14.41
N ASP A 160 -20.34 2.24 13.84
CA ASP A 160 -21.33 3.10 14.46
C ASP A 160 -22.70 2.88 13.80
N VAL A 161 -23.71 2.58 14.63
CA VAL A 161 -25.06 2.16 14.22
C VAL A 161 -26.08 3.12 14.82
N ARG A 162 -26.76 3.86 13.95
CA ARG A 162 -27.73 4.90 14.30
C ARG A 162 -29.06 4.64 13.61
N ALA A 163 -30.15 5.11 14.22
CA ALA A 163 -31.47 5.10 13.60
C ALA A 163 -31.82 6.49 13.07
N GLU A 164 -32.31 6.55 11.84
CA GLU A 164 -32.81 7.74 11.18
C GLU A 164 -34.23 7.44 10.68
N GLY A 165 -35.24 7.73 11.50
CA GLY A 165 -36.64 7.43 11.20
C GLY A 165 -36.91 5.92 11.12
N ASP A 166 -37.21 5.42 9.93
CA ASP A 166 -37.43 3.99 9.65
C ASP A 166 -36.21 3.31 9.01
N GLU A 167 -35.06 4.00 8.98
CA GLU A 167 -33.80 3.50 8.44
C GLU A 167 -32.75 3.29 9.54
N ILE A 168 -32.00 2.21 9.40
CA ILE A 168 -30.80 1.93 10.16
C ILE A 168 -29.62 2.36 9.30
N VAL A 169 -28.81 3.27 9.83
CA VAL A 169 -27.59 3.77 9.18
C VAL A 169 -26.39 3.19 9.91
N VAL A 170 -25.56 2.45 9.18
CA VAL A 170 -24.32 1.86 9.67
C VAL A 170 -23.14 2.55 8.98
N THR A 171 -22.19 3.04 9.77
CA THR A 171 -20.99 3.74 9.31
C THR A 171 -19.75 3.17 9.99
N LEU A 172 -18.59 3.28 9.37
CA LEU A 172 -17.32 2.94 10.03
C LEU A 172 -17.01 3.98 11.12
N SER A 173 -16.57 3.51 12.28
CA SER A 173 -16.20 4.40 13.39
C SER A 173 -14.94 5.20 13.07
N ALA A 174 -14.79 6.36 13.71
CA ALA A 174 -13.57 7.16 13.60
C ALA A 174 -12.30 6.42 14.09
N ALA A 175 -12.45 5.39 14.93
CA ALA A 175 -11.34 4.57 15.39
C ALA A 175 -10.82 3.60 14.32
N GLU A 176 -11.65 3.25 13.34
CA GLU A 176 -11.29 2.37 12.22
C GLU A 176 -10.82 3.15 10.97
N GLN A 177 -11.19 4.44 10.88
CA GLN A 177 -10.77 5.33 9.79
C GLN A 177 -9.44 6.06 10.04
N ALA A 178 -8.87 5.95 11.25
CA ALA A 178 -7.64 6.61 11.69
C ALA A 178 -6.42 5.70 11.57
#